data_AF-A0A395V597-F1
#
_entry.id   AF-A0A395V597-F1
#
_cell.length_a   1.000
_cell.length_b   1.000
_cell.length_c   1.000
_cell.angle_alpha   90.00
_cell.angle_beta   90.00
_cell.angle_gamma   90.00
#
_symmetry.space_group_name_H-M   'P 1'
#
loop_
_entity.id
_entity.type
_entity.pdbx_description
1 polymer ?
#
loop_
_entity_poly.entity_id
_entity_poly.type
_entity_poly.pdbx_seq_one_letter_code
_entity_poly.pdbx_strand_id
1 'polypeptide(L)'
;MYCVYNGKKYKIKKKNDKYIITSRVRKEDFINYIDVLGNEHSELFMKIVNANEVDIIYNEDILIKYKDKYFHLFADKVSRNAVLADSYMIWTNSEQLAQEYIFEKKEQFVFIKYITRKEIGAVKIVKTPVLDFKDIEQSEEIIEGDALDSWLSELI
;
A
#
# COMPACT_ATOMS: atom_id res chain seq x y z
N MET A 1 3.60 -2.36 -5.36
CA MET A 1 2.96 -3.58 -5.89
C MET A 1 3.02 -4.70 -4.88
N TYR A 2 1.95 -5.48 -4.83
CA TYR A 2 1.87 -6.75 -4.12
C TYR A 2 1.48 -7.85 -5.10
N CYS A 3 1.77 -9.10 -4.72
CA CYS A 3 1.24 -10.27 -5.40
C CYS A 3 0.60 -11.23 -4.41
N VAL A 4 -0.27 -12.09 -4.91
CA VAL A 4 -0.65 -13.32 -4.21
C VAL A 4 0.14 -14.46 -4.85
N TYR A 5 0.89 -15.20 -4.03
CA TYR A 5 1.66 -16.37 -4.42
C TYR A 5 1.35 -17.50 -3.45
N ASN A 6 0.83 -18.62 -3.95
CA ASN A 6 0.36 -19.75 -3.14
C ASN A 6 -0.64 -19.28 -2.05
N GLY A 7 -1.57 -18.40 -2.41
CA GLY A 7 -2.61 -17.88 -1.51
C GLY A 7 -2.11 -16.89 -0.45
N LYS A 8 -0.85 -16.43 -0.50
CA LYS A 8 -0.29 -15.48 0.47
C LYS A 8 0.14 -14.17 -0.20
N LYS A 9 -0.10 -13.05 0.48
CA LYS A 9 0.30 -11.71 0.04
C LYS A 9 1.80 -11.49 0.23
N TYR A 10 2.49 -11.02 -0.82
CA TYR A 10 3.91 -10.64 -0.76
C TYR A 10 4.17 -9.30 -1.44
N LYS A 11 5.26 -8.64 -1.04
CA LYS A 11 5.81 -7.50 -1.80
C LYS A 11 6.47 -8.00 -3.07
N ILE A 12 6.20 -7.33 -4.18
CA ILE A 12 6.75 -7.67 -5.48
C ILE A 12 7.26 -6.43 -6.22
N LYS A 13 8.31 -6.60 -7.02
CA LYS A 13 8.85 -5.57 -7.92
C LYS A 13 9.00 -6.16 -9.32
N LYS A 14 8.73 -5.37 -10.36
CA LYS A 14 9.02 -5.74 -11.75
C LYS A 14 10.48 -5.40 -12.07
N LYS A 15 11.21 -6.32 -12.69
CA LYS A 15 12.57 -6.13 -13.20
C LYS A 15 12.66 -6.77 -14.58
N ASN A 16 12.68 -5.94 -15.63
CA ASN A 16 12.52 -6.36 -17.02
C ASN A 16 11.21 -7.16 -17.18
N ASP A 17 11.27 -8.33 -17.80
CA ASP A 17 10.12 -9.21 -18.05
C ASP A 17 9.80 -10.14 -16.87
N LYS A 18 10.53 -10.01 -15.76
CA LYS A 18 10.35 -10.85 -14.57
C LYS A 18 9.89 -10.03 -13.38
N TYR A 19 9.40 -10.76 -12.38
CA TYR A 19 9.03 -10.22 -11.10
C TYR A 19 9.89 -10.80 -9.99
N ILE A 20 10.11 -9.98 -8.96
CA ILE A 20 10.89 -10.34 -7.78
C ILE A 20 9.99 -10.21 -6.55
N ILE A 21 9.63 -11.35 -5.99
CA ILE A 21 8.97 -11.43 -4.68
C ILE A 21 10.03 -11.23 -3.61
N THR A 22 9.75 -10.44 -2.57
CA THR A 22 10.64 -10.24 -1.43
C THR A 22 9.97 -10.60 -0.10
N SER A 23 10.71 -11.19 0.83
CA SER A 23 10.25 -11.61 2.14
C SER A 23 11.34 -11.37 3.20
N ARG A 24 10.96 -11.00 4.42
CA ARG A 24 11.87 -10.97 5.58
C ARG A 24 11.90 -12.29 6.37
N VAL A 25 11.08 -13.25 5.97
CA VAL A 25 11.02 -14.58 6.57
C VAL A 25 11.47 -15.57 5.51
N ARG A 26 12.42 -16.45 5.88
CA ARG A 26 12.89 -17.51 4.98
C ARG A 26 11.74 -18.45 4.61
N LYS A 27 11.64 -18.80 3.34
CA LYS A 27 10.65 -19.72 2.78
C LYS A 27 11.35 -20.73 1.89
N GLU A 28 10.70 -21.87 1.68
CA GLU A 28 11.11 -22.85 0.67
C GLU A 28 11.13 -22.18 -0.71
N ASP A 29 12.15 -22.48 -1.51
CA ASP A 29 12.46 -21.88 -2.82
C ASP A 29 12.77 -20.37 -2.88
N PHE A 30 12.95 -19.72 -1.73
CA PHE A 30 13.49 -18.37 -1.67
C PHE A 30 15.00 -18.43 -1.40
N ILE A 31 15.75 -17.63 -2.13
CA ILE A 31 17.18 -17.42 -1.93
C ILE A 31 17.41 -16.10 -1.16
N ASN A 32 18.62 -15.88 -0.65
CA ASN A 32 18.97 -14.58 -0.10
C ASN A 32 18.88 -13.50 -1.18
N TYR A 33 18.48 -12.30 -0.79
CA TYR A 33 18.33 -11.18 -1.69
C TYR A 33 19.70 -10.73 -2.17
N ILE A 34 19.86 -10.66 -3.49
CA ILE A 34 21.06 -10.17 -4.14
C ILE A 34 20.76 -8.77 -4.67
N ASP A 35 21.49 -7.77 -4.18
CA ASP A 35 21.33 -6.40 -4.64
C ASP A 35 21.92 -6.16 -6.04
N VAL A 36 21.81 -4.93 -6.53
CA VAL A 36 22.28 -4.56 -7.87
C VAL A 36 23.81 -4.61 -8.01
N LEU A 37 24.56 -4.65 -6.90
CA LEU A 37 26.01 -4.75 -6.86
C LEU A 37 26.48 -6.20 -6.65
N GLY A 38 25.55 -7.14 -6.48
CA GLY A 38 25.86 -8.55 -6.22
C GLY A 38 26.05 -8.90 -4.74
N ASN A 39 25.76 -7.98 -3.81
CA ASN A 39 25.88 -8.31 -2.39
C ASN A 39 24.65 -9.11 -1.93
N GLU A 40 24.91 -10.12 -1.11
CA GLU A 40 23.91 -10.98 -0.50
C GLU A 40 23.44 -10.40 0.85
N HIS A 41 22.12 -10.32 1.05
CA HIS A 41 21.50 -9.82 2.26
C HIS A 41 20.90 -10.98 3.06
N SER A 42 21.45 -11.29 4.23
CA SER A 42 21.08 -12.48 5.04
C SER A 42 19.69 -12.40 5.68
N GLU A 43 19.14 -11.19 5.86
CA GLU A 43 17.83 -10.96 6.49
C GLU A 43 16.70 -10.68 5.47
N LEU A 44 17.03 -10.71 4.18
CA LEU A 44 16.09 -10.45 3.11
C LEU A 44 16.17 -11.57 2.10
N PHE A 45 15.02 -12.13 1.75
CA PHE A 45 14.92 -13.26 0.84
C PHE A 45 14.15 -12.85 -0.41
N MET A 46 14.48 -13.46 -1.54
CA MET A 46 13.85 -13.20 -2.82
C MET A 46 13.50 -14.48 -3.58
N LYS A 47 12.48 -14.37 -4.43
CA LYS A 47 12.16 -15.34 -5.47
C LYS A 47 11.88 -14.61 -6.77
N ILE A 48 12.53 -15.04 -7.84
CA ILE A 48 12.25 -14.53 -9.19
C ILE A 48 11.15 -15.40 -9.79
N VAL A 49 10.11 -14.76 -10.33
CA VAL A 49 8.93 -15.43 -10.91
C VAL A 49 8.51 -14.71 -12.19
N ASN A 50 7.83 -15.42 -13.07
CA ASN A 50 7.08 -14.88 -14.19
C ASN A 50 5.63 -14.56 -13.75
N ALA A 51 4.88 -13.81 -14.57
CA ALA A 51 3.50 -13.45 -14.25
C ALA A 51 2.60 -14.69 -14.07
N ASN A 52 2.78 -15.73 -14.89
CA ASN A 52 1.97 -16.95 -14.81
C ASN A 52 2.30 -17.86 -13.62
N GLU A 53 3.31 -17.54 -12.81
CA GLU A 53 3.68 -18.29 -11.60
C GLU A 53 3.07 -17.70 -10.32
N VAL A 54 2.32 -16.60 -10.42
CA VAL A 54 1.63 -15.97 -9.29
C VAL A 54 0.14 -15.88 -9.58
N ASP A 55 -0.67 -15.87 -8.52
CA ASP A 55 -2.13 -15.86 -8.64
C ASP A 55 -2.63 -14.51 -9.19
N ILE A 56 -2.03 -13.40 -8.70
CA ILE A 56 -2.31 -12.04 -9.16
C ILE A 56 -1.17 -11.09 -8.77
N ILE A 57 -0.95 -10.05 -9.57
CA ILE A 57 -0.14 -8.87 -9.21
C ILE A 57 -1.02 -7.63 -9.28
N TYR A 58 -0.96 -6.78 -8.24
CA TYR A 58 -1.77 -5.57 -8.15
C TYR A 58 -1.03 -4.40 -7.49
N ASN A 59 -1.46 -3.19 -7.85
CA ASN A 59 -1.20 -1.97 -7.11
C ASN A 59 -2.22 -1.83 -5.99
N GLU A 60 -1.78 -1.29 -4.86
CA GLU A 60 -2.62 -1.10 -3.67
C GLU A 60 -2.62 0.38 -3.33
N ASP A 61 -3.79 1.00 -3.44
CA ASP A 61 -4.01 2.40 -3.06
C ASP A 61 -4.79 2.44 -1.73
N ILE A 62 -4.31 3.24 -0.80
CA ILE A 62 -4.97 3.44 0.50
C ILE A 62 -5.70 4.78 0.50
N LEU A 63 -7.01 4.71 0.68
CA LEU A 63 -7.91 5.84 0.80
C LEU A 63 -8.42 5.92 2.24
N ILE A 64 -8.35 7.10 2.83
CA ILE A 64 -8.84 7.37 4.18
C ILE A 64 -10.14 8.15 4.10
N LYS A 65 -11.18 7.62 4.76
CA LYS A 65 -12.44 8.32 4.94
C LYS A 65 -12.29 9.38 6.03
N TYR A 66 -12.34 10.65 5.63
CA TYR A 66 -12.41 11.80 6.53
C TYR A 66 -13.76 12.47 6.32
N LYS A 67 -14.57 12.53 7.39
CA LYS A 67 -15.98 12.91 7.32
C LYS A 67 -16.74 12.01 6.31
N ASP A 68 -17.30 12.57 5.25
CA ASP A 68 -18.11 11.89 4.24
C ASP A 68 -17.34 11.57 2.94
N LYS A 69 -16.04 11.84 2.86
CA LYS A 69 -15.22 11.65 1.65
C LYS A 69 -13.99 10.79 1.89
N TYR A 70 -13.56 10.11 0.83
CA TYR A 70 -12.29 9.39 0.78
C TYR A 70 -11.20 10.27 0.17
N PHE A 71 -10.06 10.32 0.83
CA PHE A 71 -8.86 11.04 0.39
C PHE A 71 -7.69 10.07 0.31
N HIS A 72 -6.74 10.33 -0.58
CA HIS A 72 -5.54 9.51 -0.65
C HIS A 72 -4.69 9.71 0.59
N LEU A 73 -4.12 8.64 1.12
CA LEU A 73 -2.99 8.75 2.03
C LEU A 73 -1.80 9.34 1.25
N PHE A 74 -1.08 10.29 1.84
CA PHE A 74 0.06 10.94 1.17
C PHE A 74 1.27 10.00 1.04
N ALA A 75 1.38 9.00 1.90
CA ALA A 75 2.37 7.94 1.80
C ALA A 75 1.76 6.69 1.13
N ASP A 76 2.62 5.83 0.56
CA ASP A 76 2.22 4.55 -0.05
C ASP A 76 1.45 3.63 0.92
N LYS A 77 1.67 3.79 2.22
CA LYS A 77 1.01 3.01 3.27
C LYS A 77 0.97 3.78 4.59
N VAL A 78 0.04 3.39 5.46
CA VAL A 78 0.04 3.86 6.84
C VAL A 78 1.33 3.38 7.51
N SER A 79 2.12 4.32 8.00
CA SER A 79 3.42 4.02 8.62
C SER A 79 3.26 3.80 10.12
N ARG A 80 4.10 2.95 10.71
CA ARG A 80 4.20 2.77 12.17
C ARG A 80 4.30 4.12 12.89
N ASN A 81 5.11 5.03 12.37
CA ASN A 81 5.30 6.36 12.96
C ASN A 81 4.02 7.20 12.91
N ALA A 82 3.24 7.13 11.82
CA ALA A 82 1.96 7.81 11.73
C ALA A 82 0.96 7.28 12.78
N VAL A 83 0.94 5.97 12.99
CA VAL A 83 0.09 5.35 14.03
C VAL A 83 0.54 5.77 15.43
N LEU A 84 1.84 5.68 15.73
CA LEU A 84 2.39 6.04 17.04
C LEU A 84 2.24 7.54 17.36
N ALA A 85 2.36 8.41 16.35
CA ALA A 85 2.22 9.85 16.50
C ALA A 85 0.76 10.32 16.40
N ASP A 86 -0.19 9.42 16.17
CA ASP A 86 -1.60 9.73 15.89
C ASP A 86 -1.78 10.82 14.82
N SER A 87 -0.99 10.75 13.75
CA SER A 87 -0.92 11.79 12.73
C SER A 87 -0.84 11.19 11.34
N TYR A 88 -1.94 11.33 10.59
CA TYR A 88 -2.13 10.76 9.27
C TYR A 88 -2.24 11.89 8.26
N MET A 89 -1.34 11.91 7.28
CA MET A 89 -1.34 12.92 6.22
C MET A 89 -2.15 12.40 5.04
N ILE A 90 -3.29 13.02 4.78
CA ILE A 90 -4.14 12.79 3.60
C ILE A 90 -3.94 13.90 2.58
N TRP A 91 -4.27 13.64 1.32
CA TRP A 91 -4.14 14.62 0.25
C TRP A 91 -5.20 14.50 -0.83
N THR A 92 -5.31 15.58 -1.60
CA THR A 92 -6.14 15.67 -2.80
C THR A 92 -5.47 16.57 -3.83
N ASN A 93 -5.81 16.36 -5.10
CA ASN A 93 -5.49 17.27 -6.20
C ASN A 93 -6.64 18.20 -6.59
N SER A 94 -7.81 18.05 -5.96
CA SER A 94 -8.98 18.88 -6.20
C SER A 94 -8.94 20.14 -5.34
N GLU A 95 -8.83 21.30 -5.97
CA GLU A 95 -8.87 22.60 -5.28
C GLU A 95 -10.24 22.84 -4.62
N GLN A 96 -11.33 22.36 -5.22
CA GLN A 96 -12.67 22.44 -4.63
C GLN A 96 -12.75 21.68 -3.30
N LEU A 97 -12.29 20.42 -3.28
CA LEU A 97 -12.26 19.63 -2.04
C LEU A 97 -11.27 20.22 -1.03
N ALA A 98 -10.14 20.75 -1.50
CA ALA A 98 -9.16 21.38 -0.62
C ALA A 98 -9.76 22.60 0.11
N GLN A 99 -10.56 23.42 -0.57
CA GLN A 99 -11.26 24.55 0.05
C GLN A 99 -12.35 24.07 1.02
N GLU A 100 -13.20 23.13 0.60
CA GLU A 100 -14.32 22.61 1.40
C GLU A 100 -13.86 21.95 2.72
N TYR A 101 -12.76 21.20 2.69
CA TYR A 101 -12.23 20.48 3.85
C TYR A 101 -11.02 21.17 4.51
N ILE A 102 -10.68 22.38 4.07
CA ILE A 102 -9.63 23.22 4.63
C ILE A 102 -8.28 22.48 4.62
N PHE A 103 -7.85 22.05 3.45
CA PHE A 103 -6.51 21.49 3.21
C PHE A 103 -5.53 22.63 2.95
N GLU A 104 -4.27 22.41 3.32
CA GLU A 104 -3.18 23.34 3.05
C GLU A 104 -2.57 23.06 1.68
N LYS A 105 -2.39 24.11 0.87
CA LYS A 105 -1.69 23.97 -0.42
C LYS A 105 -0.20 23.78 -0.17
N LYS A 106 0.34 22.66 -0.66
CA LYS A 106 1.77 22.33 -0.56
C LYS A 106 2.50 22.60 -1.87
N GLU A 107 1.93 22.13 -2.99
CA GLU A 107 2.46 22.33 -4.34
C GLU A 107 1.30 22.56 -5.33
N GLN A 108 1.62 22.74 -6.60
CA GLN A 108 0.59 22.82 -7.64
C GLN A 108 -0.18 21.50 -7.69
N PHE A 109 -1.50 21.55 -7.49
CA PHE A 109 -2.39 20.37 -7.41
C PHE A 109 -2.05 19.38 -6.29
N VAL A 110 -1.33 19.82 -5.24
CA VAL A 110 -1.07 18.99 -4.06
C VAL A 110 -1.52 19.75 -2.84
N PHE A 111 -2.67 19.33 -2.29
CA PHE A 111 -3.24 19.86 -1.06
C PHE A 111 -3.19 18.78 -0.01
N ILE A 112 -2.69 19.09 1.18
CA ILE A 112 -2.52 18.12 2.26
C ILE A 112 -3.31 18.52 3.51
N LYS A 113 -3.63 17.52 4.32
CA LYS A 113 -4.20 17.72 5.66
C LYS A 113 -3.69 16.65 6.60
N TYR A 114 -3.31 17.05 7.80
CA TYR A 114 -3.05 16.12 8.89
C TYR A 114 -4.35 15.89 9.66
N ILE A 115 -4.66 14.63 9.93
CA ILE A 115 -5.80 14.20 10.74
C ILE A 115 -5.33 13.19 11.79
N THR A 116 -6.15 13.00 12.81
CA THR A 116 -5.94 12.03 13.89
C THR A 116 -6.74 10.76 13.65
N ARG A 117 -6.44 9.68 14.37
CA ARG A 117 -7.19 8.42 14.34
C ARG A 117 -8.68 8.66 14.58
N LYS A 118 -9.05 9.54 15.51
CA LYS A 118 -10.45 9.82 15.86
C LYS A 118 -11.25 10.42 14.70
N GLU A 119 -10.57 11.03 13.75
CA GLU A 119 -11.17 11.64 12.57
C GLU A 119 -11.28 10.66 11.38
N ILE A 120 -10.59 9.52 11.45
CA ILE A 120 -10.67 8.46 10.44
C ILE A 120 -11.95 7.65 10.66
N GLY A 121 -12.88 7.76 9.71
CA GLY A 121 -14.11 6.96 9.73
C GLY A 121 -13.91 5.52 9.22
N ALA A 122 -13.08 5.36 8.20
CA ALA A 122 -12.80 4.08 7.55
C ALA A 122 -11.51 4.17 6.72
N VAL A 123 -10.91 3.02 6.43
CA VAL A 123 -9.85 2.87 5.42
C VAL A 123 -10.41 2.04 4.28
N LYS A 124 -10.25 2.52 3.05
CA LYS A 124 -10.53 1.75 1.83
C LYS A 124 -9.21 1.38 1.17
N ILE A 125 -9.02 0.09 0.92
CA ILE A 125 -7.89 -0.46 0.19
C ILE A 125 -8.38 -0.84 -1.20
N VAL A 126 -7.87 -0.16 -2.23
CA VAL A 126 -8.19 -0.43 -3.63
C VAL A 126 -7.06 -1.27 -4.22
N LYS A 127 -7.39 -2.44 -4.77
CA LYS A 127 -6.44 -3.37 -5.38
C LYS A 127 -6.68 -3.38 -6.88
N THR A 128 -5.76 -2.76 -7.63
CA THR A 128 -5.84 -2.61 -9.08
C THR A 128 -4.86 -3.57 -9.76
N PRO A 129 -5.33 -4.61 -10.46
CA PRO A 129 -4.46 -5.55 -11.15
C PRO A 129 -3.55 -4.85 -12.17
N VAL A 130 -2.32 -5.35 -12.32
CA VAL A 130 -1.40 -4.82 -13.35
C VAL A 130 -1.79 -5.33 -14.74
N LEU A 131 -1.22 -4.76 -15.80
CA LEU A 131 -1.61 -5.08 -17.20
C LEU A 131 -1.55 -6.57 -17.56
N ASP A 132 -0.61 -7.33 -16.97
CA ASP A 132 -0.49 -8.77 -17.19
C ASP A 132 -1.70 -9.55 -16.62
N PHE A 133 -2.53 -8.91 -15.79
CA PHE A 133 -3.73 -9.42 -15.12
C PHE A 133 -4.98 -8.57 -15.42
N LYS A 134 -5.01 -7.88 -16.57
CA LYS A 134 -6.08 -6.96 -16.96
C LYS A 134 -7.49 -7.58 -17.02
N ASP A 135 -7.57 -8.91 -17.14
CA ASP A 135 -8.84 -9.65 -17.19
C ASP A 135 -9.43 -9.88 -15.79
N ILE A 136 -8.68 -9.54 -14.73
CA ILE A 136 -9.16 -9.54 -13.35
C ILE A 136 -9.69 -8.15 -13.01
N GLU A 137 -10.87 -8.09 -12.40
CA GLU A 137 -11.47 -6.82 -11.97
C GLU A 137 -10.73 -6.20 -10.79
N GLN A 138 -10.80 -4.86 -10.71
CA GLN A 138 -10.40 -4.13 -9.52
C GLN A 138 -11.24 -4.57 -8.32
N SER A 139 -10.61 -4.73 -7.16
CA SER A 139 -11.32 -5.04 -5.90
C SER A 139 -11.10 -3.94 -4.87
N GLU A 140 -12.09 -3.79 -3.98
CA GLU A 140 -12.07 -2.83 -2.88
C GLU A 140 -12.36 -3.54 -1.56
N GLU A 141 -11.66 -3.12 -0.51
CA GLU A 141 -11.84 -3.60 0.86
C GLU A 141 -12.02 -2.39 1.77
N ILE A 142 -13.08 -2.37 2.59
CA ILE A 142 -13.36 -1.28 3.53
C ILE A 142 -13.19 -1.81 4.95
N ILE A 143 -12.38 -1.10 5.74
CA ILE A 143 -12.06 -1.42 7.13
C ILE A 143 -12.55 -0.24 7.99
N GLU A 144 -13.47 -0.51 8.91
CA GLU A 144 -14.10 0.51 9.76
C GLU A 144 -14.40 -0.05 11.16
N GLY A 145 -14.73 0.84 12.11
CA GLY A 145 -15.02 0.46 13.49
C GLY A 145 -13.85 -0.27 14.17
N ASP A 146 -14.15 -1.29 14.98
CA ASP A 146 -13.15 -2.05 15.75
C ASP A 146 -12.11 -2.78 14.88
N ALA A 147 -12.49 -3.14 13.64
CA ALA A 147 -11.58 -3.75 12.68
C ALA A 147 -10.49 -2.77 12.25
N LEU A 148 -10.79 -1.47 12.18
CA LEU A 148 -9.80 -0.44 11.86
C LEU A 148 -8.78 -0.29 12.98
N ASP A 149 -9.21 -0.32 14.24
CA ASP A 149 -8.27 -0.25 15.38
C ASP A 149 -7.37 -1.47 15.45
N SER A 150 -7.92 -2.65 15.17
CA SER A 150 -7.13 -3.89 15.06
C SER A 150 -6.11 -3.79 13.93
N TRP A 151 -6.54 -3.36 12.74
CA TRP A 151 -5.69 -3.21 11.56
C TRP A 151 -4.55 -2.20 11.76
N LEU A 152 -4.83 -1.05 12.41
CA LEU A 152 -3.78 -0.07 12.72
C LEU A 152 -2.79 -0.57 13.77
N SER A 153 -3.27 -1.37 14.73
CA SER A 153 -2.42 -1.96 15.78
C SER A 153 -1.41 -2.97 15.22
N GLU A 154 -1.77 -3.71 14.16
CA GLU A 154 -0.87 -4.62 13.45
C GLU A 154 0.31 -3.91 12.75
N LEU A 155 0.26 -2.57 12.64
CA LEU A 155 1.32 -1.76 12.03
C LEU A 155 2.39 -1.29 13.02
N ILE A 156 2.23 -1.59 14.31
CA ILE A 156 3.16 -1.24 15.41
C ILE A 156 4.11 -2.39 15.69
#